data_AF-A0A959S7F3-F1
#
_entry.id   AF-A0A959S7F3-F1
#
_cell.length_a   1.000
_cell.length_b   1.000
_cell.length_c   1.000
_cell.angle_alpha   90.00
_cell.angle_beta   90.00
_cell.angle_gamma   90.00
#
_symmetry.space_group_name_H-M   'P 1'
#
loop_
_entity.id
_entity.type
_entity.pdbx_description
1 polymer ?
#
loop_
_entity_poly.entity_id
_entity_poly.type
_entity_poly.pdbx_seq_one_letter_code
_entity_poly.pdbx_strand_id
1 'polypeptide(L)'
;MNTMRNNTPTIGTQRKATHAWVWVVVLLGGLVLAVSGCKHEPILGPMEEEDNGGGGGPDPIDPCDPNIVYFDQQILPILISNCAVPGCHNMPTDDNDDIEITSYNTLMGSGILDTNDPFDSDFWEVINDTDPDDRMPRPPQNPLSAEQLALIQQWLQQGAQNNGCVGNSCDTTNVTYS
;
A
#
# COMPACT_ATOMS: atom_id res chain seq x y z
N MET A 1 24.84 46.38 -71.22
CA MET A 1 23.89 45.29 -71.53
C MET A 1 24.39 44.01 -70.88
N ASN A 2 23.77 43.52 -69.81
CA ASN A 2 23.59 42.08 -69.61
C ASN A 2 22.57 41.81 -68.50
N THR A 3 21.51 41.12 -68.88
CA THR A 3 20.43 40.60 -68.04
C THR A 3 20.92 39.49 -67.13
N MET A 4 20.75 39.62 -65.81
CA MET A 4 20.79 38.47 -64.90
C MET A 4 19.38 38.16 -64.42
N ARG A 5 18.85 37.04 -64.92
CA ARG A 5 17.60 36.41 -64.51
C ARG A 5 17.90 35.57 -63.27
N ASN A 6 17.24 35.85 -62.16
CA ASN A 6 17.28 34.97 -60.99
C ASN A 6 16.07 34.03 -61.04
N ASN A 7 16.36 32.75 -61.21
CA ASN A 7 15.40 31.65 -61.22
C ASN A 7 14.85 31.41 -59.82
N THR A 8 13.52 31.33 -59.71
CA THR A 8 12.80 30.85 -58.53
C THR A 8 12.67 29.32 -58.60
N PRO A 9 13.05 28.53 -57.58
CA PRO A 9 12.64 27.14 -57.50
C PRO A 9 11.31 27.01 -56.76
N THR A 10 10.42 26.24 -57.36
CA THR A 10 9.06 25.88 -56.95
C THR A 10 8.99 25.15 -55.61
N ILE A 11 8.12 25.61 -54.72
CA ILE A 11 7.73 24.92 -53.49
C ILE A 11 6.90 23.68 -53.87
N GLY A 12 7.50 22.49 -53.71
CA GLY A 12 6.84 21.21 -53.88
C GLY A 12 5.99 20.86 -52.66
N THR A 13 4.68 20.70 -52.88
CA THR A 13 3.70 20.25 -51.91
C THR A 13 4.01 18.81 -51.48
N GLN A 14 4.46 18.60 -50.23
CA GLN A 14 4.61 17.28 -49.64
C GLN A 14 3.22 16.64 -49.45
N ARG A 15 2.95 15.56 -50.16
CA ARG A 15 1.73 14.76 -50.02
C ARG A 15 1.79 14.01 -48.69
N LYS A 16 0.86 14.29 -47.77
CA LYS A 16 0.66 13.53 -46.54
C LYS A 16 0.25 12.10 -46.92
N ALA A 17 1.12 11.13 -46.68
CA ALA A 17 0.80 9.72 -46.80
C ALA A 17 -0.20 9.34 -45.69
N THR A 18 -1.31 8.75 -46.11
CA THR A 18 -2.45 8.34 -45.29
C THR A 18 -2.11 7.07 -44.51
N HIS A 19 -2.11 7.13 -43.18
CA HIS A 19 -1.92 6.03 -42.23
C HIS A 19 -3.14 5.09 -42.19
N ALA A 20 -3.51 4.50 -43.31
CA ALA A 20 -4.68 3.62 -43.44
C ALA A 20 -4.37 2.12 -43.29
N TRP A 21 -3.19 1.75 -42.77
CA TRP A 21 -2.71 0.36 -42.72
C TRP A 21 -2.38 -0.18 -41.32
N VAL A 22 -2.69 0.55 -40.25
CA VAL A 22 -2.38 0.11 -38.88
C VAL A 22 -3.53 -0.70 -38.24
N TRP A 23 -4.72 -0.73 -38.86
CA TRP A 23 -5.91 -1.31 -38.25
C TRP A 23 -6.19 -2.80 -38.52
N VAL A 24 -5.33 -3.52 -39.26
CA VAL A 24 -5.62 -4.92 -39.67
C VAL A 24 -4.96 -5.98 -38.78
N VAL A 25 -4.05 -5.62 -37.86
CA VAL A 25 -3.37 -6.61 -36.99
C VAL A 25 -4.12 -6.84 -35.66
N VAL A 26 -5.18 -6.07 -35.37
CA VAL A 26 -5.90 -6.11 -34.08
C VAL A 26 -6.87 -7.31 -33.94
N LEU A 27 -7.01 -8.19 -34.95
CA LEU A 27 -8.10 -9.20 -34.95
C LEU A 27 -7.73 -10.69 -34.81
N LEU A 28 -6.47 -11.11 -34.63
CA LEU A 28 -6.13 -12.55 -34.52
C LEU A 28 -4.97 -12.87 -33.57
N GLY A 29 -5.09 -12.52 -32.29
CA GLY A 29 -4.04 -12.83 -31.31
C GLY A 29 -4.46 -12.68 -29.86
N GLY A 30 -5.65 -13.16 -29.50
CA GLY A 30 -6.03 -13.32 -28.10
C GLY A 30 -5.18 -14.40 -27.45
N LEU A 31 -4.10 -13.99 -26.77
CA LEU A 31 -3.42 -14.82 -25.78
C LEU A 31 -3.89 -14.38 -24.40
N VAL A 32 -4.84 -15.14 -23.86
CA VAL A 32 -5.30 -15.03 -22.48
C VAL A 32 -4.13 -15.45 -21.57
N LEU A 33 -3.46 -14.48 -20.95
CA LEU A 33 -2.58 -14.75 -19.82
C LEU A 33 -3.45 -14.93 -18.58
N ALA A 34 -3.87 -16.17 -18.33
CA ALA A 34 -4.44 -16.56 -17.06
C ALA A 34 -3.31 -16.57 -16.02
N VAL A 35 -3.16 -15.46 -15.29
CA VAL A 35 -2.44 -15.47 -14.01
C VAL A 35 -3.30 -16.24 -13.02
N SER A 36 -3.00 -17.53 -12.88
CA SER A 36 -3.42 -18.31 -11.72
C SER A 36 -2.68 -17.76 -10.50
N GLY A 37 -3.28 -16.77 -9.83
CA GLY A 37 -2.84 -16.33 -8.52
C GLY A 37 -2.99 -17.47 -7.51
N CYS A 38 -2.07 -17.54 -6.55
CA CYS A 38 -2.18 -18.44 -5.41
C CYS A 38 -3.50 -18.16 -4.69
N LYS A 39 -4.43 -19.11 -4.72
CA LYS A 39 -5.59 -19.08 -3.83
C LYS A 39 -5.05 -19.29 -2.42
N HIS A 40 -5.17 -18.29 -1.55
CA HIS A 40 -5.10 -18.58 -0.13
C HIS A 40 -6.37 -19.36 0.18
N GLU A 41 -6.22 -20.65 0.43
CA GLU A 41 -7.28 -21.47 1.00
C GLU A 41 -7.67 -20.82 2.32
N PRO A 42 -8.94 -20.42 2.51
CA PRO A 42 -9.41 -20.20 3.86
C PRO A 42 -9.27 -21.53 4.57
N ILE A 43 -8.49 -21.56 5.65
CA ILE A 43 -8.36 -22.71 6.54
C ILE A 43 -9.78 -23.04 7.01
N LEU A 44 -10.42 -23.98 6.33
CA LEU A 44 -11.55 -24.72 6.87
C LEU A 44 -10.92 -25.74 7.80
N GLY A 45 -10.39 -25.23 8.92
CA GLY A 45 -10.14 -26.03 10.08
C GLY A 45 -11.47 -26.71 10.43
N PRO A 46 -11.46 -27.99 10.78
CA PRO A 46 -12.65 -28.59 11.32
C PRO A 46 -13.05 -27.74 12.53
N MET A 47 -14.31 -27.33 12.57
CA MET A 47 -14.95 -26.98 13.83
C MET A 47 -14.95 -28.29 14.62
N GLU A 48 -13.83 -28.62 15.27
CA GLU A 48 -13.83 -29.65 16.28
C GLU A 48 -14.49 -29.03 17.49
N GLU A 49 -15.78 -29.39 17.60
CA GLU A 49 -16.55 -29.36 18.82
C GLU A 49 -15.73 -29.94 19.97
N GLU A 50 -15.92 -29.34 21.14
CA GLU A 50 -15.34 -29.74 22.41
C GLU A 50 -15.35 -31.27 22.61
N ASP A 51 -14.19 -31.87 22.86
CA ASP A 51 -14.11 -33.08 23.67
C ASP A 51 -12.96 -33.01 24.67
N ASN A 52 -13.31 -33.35 25.91
CA ASN A 52 -12.43 -33.40 27.06
C ASN A 52 -11.49 -34.61 26.93
N GLY A 53 -10.16 -34.39 26.92
CA GLY A 53 -9.26 -35.54 26.98
C GLY A 53 -7.77 -35.26 26.94
N GLY A 54 -7.22 -34.91 28.11
CA GLY A 54 -5.83 -35.10 28.55
C GLY A 54 -4.72 -35.35 27.52
N GLY A 55 -3.80 -34.38 27.40
CA GLY A 55 -2.52 -34.54 26.72
C GLY A 55 -1.63 -33.31 26.87
N GLY A 56 -1.27 -32.95 28.10
CA GLY A 56 -0.45 -31.77 28.40
C GLY A 56 0.98 -31.89 27.89
N GLY A 57 1.21 -31.45 26.65
CA GLY A 57 2.46 -30.81 26.26
C GLY A 57 2.31 -29.30 26.47
N PRO A 58 3.36 -28.57 26.89
CA PRO A 58 3.28 -27.12 26.93
C PRO A 58 3.14 -26.62 25.48
N ASP A 59 1.97 -26.08 25.15
CA ASP A 59 1.78 -25.28 23.95
C ASP A 59 2.84 -24.17 23.95
N PRO A 60 3.51 -23.85 22.83
CA PRO A 60 4.42 -22.73 22.79
C PRO A 60 3.66 -21.48 23.24
N ILE A 61 3.97 -20.98 24.44
CA ILE A 61 3.38 -19.75 24.93
C ILE A 61 3.82 -18.66 23.96
N ASP A 62 2.89 -18.15 23.15
CA ASP A 62 3.14 -16.96 22.35
C ASP A 62 3.42 -15.81 23.33
N PRO A 63 4.61 -15.18 23.27
CA PRO A 63 4.94 -14.08 24.17
C PRO A 63 4.13 -12.82 23.88
N CYS A 64 3.38 -12.76 22.77
CA CYS A 64 2.59 -11.61 22.38
C CYS A 64 1.19 -11.63 23.01
N ASP A 65 0.76 -10.49 23.56
CA ASP A 65 -0.60 -10.34 24.06
C ASP A 65 -1.55 -10.09 22.87
N PRO A 66 -2.54 -10.97 22.63
CA PRO A 66 -3.46 -10.82 21.50
C PRO A 66 -4.37 -9.57 21.61
N ASN A 67 -4.43 -8.92 22.77
CA ASN A 67 -5.21 -7.70 22.96
C ASN A 67 -4.40 -6.43 22.70
N ILE A 68 -3.08 -6.53 22.52
CA ILE A 68 -2.21 -5.39 22.25
C ILE A 68 -1.97 -5.30 20.75
N VAL A 69 -2.15 -4.11 20.20
CA VAL A 69 -1.75 -3.80 18.83
C VAL A 69 -0.30 -3.33 18.87
N TYR A 70 0.55 -4.05 18.13
CA TYR A 70 1.97 -3.77 18.04
C TYR A 70 2.27 -2.92 16.81
N PHE A 71 2.89 -1.76 17.03
CA PHE A 71 3.20 -0.81 15.97
C PHE A 71 4.04 -1.44 14.86
N ASP A 72 5.14 -2.10 15.21
CA ASP A 72 6.10 -2.63 14.22
C ASP A 72 5.49 -3.70 13.31
N GLN A 73 4.64 -4.58 13.86
CA GLN A 73 4.07 -5.72 13.14
C GLN A 73 2.75 -5.39 12.44
N GLN A 74 1.94 -4.47 13.00
CA GLN A 74 0.57 -4.26 12.56
C GLN A 74 0.32 -2.86 11.98
N ILE A 75 0.86 -1.80 12.59
CA ILE A 75 0.57 -0.42 12.15
C ILE A 75 1.54 0.05 11.08
N LEU A 76 2.85 -0.11 11.32
CA LEU A 76 3.89 0.33 10.39
C LEU A 76 3.69 -0.26 8.98
N PRO A 77 3.37 -1.56 8.78
CA PRO A 77 3.12 -2.08 7.44
C PRO A 77 1.92 -1.44 6.74
N ILE A 78 0.87 -1.04 7.48
CA ILE A 78 -0.27 -0.31 6.94
C ILE A 78 0.18 1.07 6.46
N LEU A 79 0.95 1.80 7.28
CA LEU A 79 1.47 3.13 6.94
C LEU A 79 2.41 3.07 5.72
N ILE A 80 3.32 2.10 5.68
CA ILE A 80 4.25 1.94 4.56
C ILE A 80 3.52 1.60 3.27
N SER A 81 2.53 0.70 3.33
CA SER A 81 1.86 0.21 2.12
C SER A 81 0.86 1.19 1.52
N ASN A 82 0.31 2.10 2.34
CA ASN A 82 -0.78 2.99 1.92
C ASN A 82 -0.38 4.47 1.89
N CYS A 83 0.53 4.91 2.77
CA CYS A 83 0.87 6.32 2.95
C CYS A 83 2.29 6.63 2.46
N ALA A 84 3.28 5.83 2.84
CA ALA A 84 4.69 6.02 2.47
C ALA A 84 5.05 5.37 1.13
N VAL A 85 4.16 5.50 0.15
CA VAL A 85 4.42 5.08 -1.23
C VAL A 85 5.25 6.15 -1.97
N PRO A 86 6.02 5.78 -3.00
CA PRO A 86 6.84 6.73 -3.75
C PRO A 86 6.03 7.95 -4.27
N GLY A 87 6.45 9.15 -3.89
CA GLY A 87 5.81 10.41 -4.26
C GLY A 87 4.67 10.85 -3.34
N CYS A 88 4.36 10.08 -2.29
CA CYS A 88 3.48 10.49 -1.19
C CYS A 88 4.34 10.68 0.06
N HIS A 89 4.00 10.11 1.21
CA HIS A 89 4.70 10.36 2.48
C HIS A 89 5.94 9.49 2.71
N ASN A 90 6.68 9.14 1.65
CA ASN A 90 7.89 8.30 1.75
C ASN A 90 9.18 9.12 1.98
N MET A 91 9.12 10.43 1.76
CA MET A 91 10.16 11.42 2.03
C MET A 91 9.49 12.80 2.09
N PRO A 92 10.04 13.79 2.81
CA PRO A 92 9.43 15.11 2.89
C PRO A 92 9.61 15.88 1.58
N THR A 93 8.52 16.46 1.07
CA THR A 93 8.48 17.32 -0.12
C THR A 93 7.38 18.37 0.01
N ASP A 94 7.49 19.49 -0.69
CA ASP A 94 6.41 20.48 -0.76
C ASP A 94 5.04 19.90 -1.16
N ASP A 95 4.99 18.86 -2.01
CA ASP A 95 3.74 18.23 -2.50
C ASP A 95 3.03 17.35 -1.44
N ASN A 96 3.68 17.05 -0.31
CA ASN A 96 3.14 16.22 0.77
C ASN A 96 3.20 16.90 2.14
N ASP A 97 3.24 18.24 2.14
CA ASP A 97 3.33 19.10 3.32
C ASP A 97 4.60 18.84 4.16
N ASP A 98 5.69 18.40 3.51
CA ASP A 98 6.95 18.01 4.16
C ASP A 98 6.79 16.87 5.19
N ILE A 99 5.76 16.04 5.04
CA ILE A 99 5.45 14.93 5.96
C ILE A 99 6.06 13.62 5.47
N GLU A 100 6.81 12.94 6.34
CA GLU A 100 7.30 11.59 6.15
C GLU A 100 6.66 10.61 7.15
N ILE A 101 6.16 9.46 6.69
CA ILE A 101 5.48 8.44 7.52
C ILE A 101 6.13 7.05 7.30
N THR A 102 7.45 7.02 7.34
CA THR A 102 8.28 5.81 7.13
C THR A 102 8.64 5.07 8.42
N SER A 103 8.37 5.67 9.58
CA SER A 103 8.73 5.14 10.88
C SER A 103 7.87 5.78 11.98
N TYR A 104 7.93 5.21 13.19
CA TYR A 104 7.32 5.83 14.36
C TYR A 104 7.80 7.26 14.59
N ASN A 105 9.11 7.49 14.48
CA ASN A 105 9.71 8.79 14.77
C ASN A 105 9.31 9.86 13.75
N THR A 106 9.19 9.49 12.48
CA THR A 106 8.78 10.42 11.42
C THR A 106 7.29 10.75 11.52
N LEU A 107 6.43 9.76 11.83
CA LEU A 107 5.02 10.01 12.15
C LEU A 107 4.87 10.96 13.35
N MET A 108 5.49 10.65 14.48
CA MET A 108 5.37 11.47 15.70
C MET A 108 6.02 12.85 15.54
N GLY A 109 7.08 12.95 14.73
CA GLY A 109 7.79 14.20 14.44
C GLY A 109 7.08 15.10 13.44
N SER A 110 6.11 14.59 12.69
CA SER A 110 5.37 15.37 11.68
C SER A 110 4.37 16.36 12.28
N GLY A 111 3.97 16.17 13.55
CA GLY A 111 3.00 17.02 14.23
C GLY A 111 1.53 16.74 13.92
N ILE A 112 1.23 15.77 13.05
CA ILE A 112 -0.15 15.41 12.67
C ILE A 112 -0.84 14.46 13.65
N LEU A 113 -0.13 13.97 14.66
CA LEU A 113 -0.65 13.04 15.67
C LEU A 113 -0.25 13.51 17.08
N ASP A 114 -1.24 13.94 17.86
CA ASP A 114 -1.11 14.14 19.31
C ASP A 114 -1.59 12.88 20.04
N THR A 115 -0.70 12.24 20.78
CA THR A 115 -1.05 11.02 21.52
C THR A 115 -1.87 11.26 22.78
N ASN A 116 -2.02 12.51 23.21
CA ASN A 116 -2.93 12.86 24.30
C ASN A 116 -4.38 12.99 23.82
N ASP A 117 -4.58 13.38 22.56
CA ASP A 117 -5.89 13.46 21.91
C ASP A 117 -5.83 12.92 20.45
N PRO A 118 -5.64 11.60 20.29
CA PRO A 118 -5.36 11.03 18.98
C PRO A 118 -6.55 11.09 18.02
N PHE A 119 -7.77 11.25 18.54
CA PHE A 119 -8.99 11.29 17.74
C PHE A 119 -9.36 12.70 17.27
N ASP A 120 -8.77 13.73 17.85
CA ASP A 120 -8.86 15.14 17.40
C ASP A 120 -7.64 15.54 16.53
N SER A 121 -6.72 14.60 16.28
CA SER A 121 -5.52 14.82 15.48
C SER A 121 -5.80 14.69 13.98
N ASP A 122 -5.13 15.50 13.16
CA ASP A 122 -5.19 15.46 11.69
C ASP A 122 -5.01 14.04 11.13
N PHE A 123 -4.11 13.24 11.73
CA PHE A 123 -3.87 11.85 11.35
C PHE A 123 -5.15 11.01 11.33
N TRP A 124 -5.97 11.09 12.38
CA TRP A 124 -7.20 10.30 12.47
C TRP A 124 -8.29 10.88 11.59
N GLU A 125 -8.40 12.21 11.52
CA GLU A 125 -9.37 12.92 10.68
C GLU A 125 -9.24 12.46 9.22
N VAL A 126 -8.05 12.60 8.62
CA VAL A 126 -7.88 12.36 7.18
C VAL A 126 -7.99 10.88 6.79
N ILE A 127 -7.57 9.94 7.65
CA ILE A 127 -7.67 8.51 7.31
C ILE A 127 -9.10 7.97 7.47
N ASN A 128 -9.91 8.62 8.32
CA ASN A 128 -11.29 8.22 8.60
C ASN A 128 -12.32 9.05 7.80
N ASP A 129 -11.86 10.04 7.01
CA ASP A 129 -12.73 10.79 6.11
C ASP A 129 -13.23 9.93 4.93
N THR A 130 -14.45 10.23 4.49
CA THR A 130 -15.11 9.61 3.35
C THR A 130 -15.08 10.47 2.09
N ASP A 131 -14.82 11.78 2.21
CA ASP A 131 -14.70 12.69 1.08
C ASP A 131 -13.39 12.41 0.31
N PRO A 132 -13.45 12.07 -0.99
CA PRO A 132 -12.25 11.83 -1.80
C PRO A 132 -11.28 13.01 -1.89
N ASP A 133 -11.73 14.24 -1.66
CA ASP A 133 -10.89 15.44 -1.75
C ASP A 133 -10.08 15.69 -0.45
N ASP A 134 -10.61 15.22 0.69
CA ASP A 134 -10.03 15.43 2.03
C ASP A 134 -9.36 14.18 2.61
N ARG A 135 -9.83 12.98 2.23
CA ARG A 135 -9.31 11.72 2.79
C ARG A 135 -7.90 11.37 2.33
N MET A 136 -7.20 10.64 3.19
CA MET A 136 -5.96 9.93 2.88
C MET A 136 -6.17 8.41 2.98
N PRO A 137 -5.57 7.60 2.08
CA PRO A 137 -4.78 8.01 0.91
C PRO A 137 -5.64 8.63 -0.21
N ARG A 138 -5.16 9.69 -0.87
CA ARG A 138 -5.93 10.37 -1.95
C ARG A 138 -6.21 9.44 -3.13
N PRO A 139 -7.33 9.60 -3.86
CA PRO A 139 -7.51 8.98 -5.17
C PRO A 139 -6.29 9.22 -6.08
N PRO A 140 -5.84 8.23 -6.87
CA PRO A 140 -6.51 6.98 -7.20
C PRO A 140 -6.28 5.82 -6.20
N GLN A 141 -5.60 6.06 -5.08
CA GLN A 141 -5.42 5.02 -4.06
C GLN A 141 -6.75 4.72 -3.37
N ASN A 142 -6.94 3.44 -3.02
CA ASN A 142 -8.08 3.02 -2.24
C ASN A 142 -8.00 3.59 -0.81
N PRO A 143 -9.15 3.89 -0.17
CA PRO A 143 -9.16 4.14 1.26
C PRO A 143 -8.66 2.91 2.03
N LEU A 144 -8.25 3.13 3.28
CA LEU A 144 -7.95 2.02 4.19
C LEU A 144 -9.20 1.14 4.37
N SER A 145 -8.98 -0.16 4.52
CA SER A 145 -10.08 -1.09 4.83
C SER A 145 -10.62 -0.84 6.23
N ALA A 146 -11.85 -1.29 6.49
CA ALA A 146 -12.46 -1.18 7.82
C ALA A 146 -11.61 -1.87 8.89
N GLU A 147 -10.97 -3.00 8.56
CA GLU A 147 -10.07 -3.75 9.44
C GLU A 147 -8.78 -2.98 9.73
N GLN A 148 -8.21 -2.30 8.73
CA GLN A 148 -7.03 -1.44 8.90
C GLN A 148 -7.35 -0.24 9.79
N LEU A 149 -8.50 0.42 9.57
CA LEU A 149 -8.96 1.51 10.42
C LEU A 149 -9.21 1.05 11.86
N ALA A 150 -9.82 -0.12 12.06
CA ALA A 150 -10.05 -0.68 13.39
C ALA A 150 -8.72 -0.98 14.13
N LEU A 151 -7.71 -1.50 13.43
CA LEU A 151 -6.37 -1.71 14.00
C LEU A 151 -5.71 -0.40 14.42
N ILE A 152 -5.74 0.62 13.55
CA ILE A 152 -5.20 1.95 13.88
C ILE A 152 -5.96 2.55 15.05
N GLN A 153 -7.30 2.49 15.04
CA GLN A 153 -8.15 2.98 16.12
C GLN A 153 -7.78 2.33 17.47
N GLN A 154 -7.62 1.01 17.50
CA GLN A 154 -7.25 0.30 18.71
C GLN A 154 -5.84 0.67 19.18
N TRP A 155 -4.87 0.83 18.27
CA TRP A 155 -3.53 1.29 18.61
C TRP A 155 -3.54 2.71 19.20
N LEU A 156 -4.34 3.63 18.64
CA LEU A 156 -4.53 4.98 19.19
C LEU A 156 -5.15 4.93 20.60
N GLN A 157 -6.16 4.09 20.83
CA GLN A 157 -6.75 3.86 22.16
C GLN A 157 -5.75 3.31 23.18
N GLN A 158 -4.75 2.57 22.71
CA GLN A 158 -3.66 2.03 23.53
C GLN A 158 -2.53 3.04 23.77
N GLY A 159 -2.71 4.29 23.37
CA GLY A 159 -1.74 5.36 23.55
C GLY A 159 -0.67 5.43 22.47
N ALA A 160 -0.97 4.87 21.28
CA ALA A 160 -0.14 4.96 20.08
C ALA A 160 1.34 4.60 20.35
N GLN A 161 1.58 3.48 21.02
CA GLN A 161 2.91 3.13 21.53
C GLN A 161 3.85 2.69 20.39
N ASN A 162 5.15 3.00 20.53
CA ASN A 162 6.21 2.39 19.72
C ASN A 162 6.60 1.02 20.31
N ASN A 163 5.74 0.03 20.07
CA ASN A 163 5.90 -1.32 20.60
C ASN A 163 6.04 -2.34 19.46
N GLY A 164 6.65 -3.47 19.81
CA GLY A 164 6.77 -4.61 18.92
C GLY A 164 6.72 -5.90 19.73
N CYS A 165 6.21 -6.96 19.11
CA CYS A 165 6.34 -8.30 19.65
C CYS A 165 6.81 -9.28 18.59
N VAL A 166 7.95 -9.92 18.88
CA VAL A 166 8.43 -11.04 18.09
C VAL A 166 7.89 -12.30 18.74
N GLY A 167 6.74 -12.75 18.25
CA GLY A 167 6.20 -14.06 18.61
C GLY A 167 7.16 -15.17 18.20
N ASN A 168 6.97 -16.38 18.74
CA ASN A 168 7.78 -17.55 18.39
C ASN A 168 7.56 -18.06 16.95
N SER A 169 6.88 -17.30 16.09
CA SER A 169 6.54 -17.68 14.73
C SER A 169 7.68 -17.42 13.75
N CYS A 170 8.75 -18.21 13.88
CA CYS A 170 9.65 -18.70 12.83
C CYS A 170 10.86 -19.36 13.50
N ASP A 171 10.68 -20.58 14.04
CA ASP A 171 11.82 -21.42 14.40
C ASP A 171 12.55 -21.85 13.12
N THR A 172 13.56 -21.07 12.75
CA THR A 172 14.42 -21.34 11.58
C THR A 172 15.49 -22.39 11.87
N THR A 173 15.54 -22.95 13.09
CA THR A 173 16.61 -23.88 13.47
C THR A 173 16.51 -25.24 12.78
N ASN A 174 15.43 -25.53 12.07
CA ASN A 174 15.22 -26.83 11.42
C ASN A 174 14.64 -26.78 9.99
N VAL A 175 14.94 -25.72 9.23
CA VAL A 175 14.55 -25.66 7.81
C VAL A 175 15.58 -26.44 6.97
N THR A 176 15.20 -27.63 6.50
CA THR A 176 15.97 -28.40 5.51
C THR A 176 15.31 -28.32 4.14
N TYR A 177 16.09 -28.01 3.10
CA TYR A 177 15.65 -27.98 1.71
C TYR A 177 15.99 -29.32 1.04
N SER A 178 15.05 -29.90 0.28
CA SER A 178 15.25 -31.11 -0.55
C SER A 178 15.40 -30.77 -2.02
#